data_AF-A0A1B6GQP5-F1
#
_entry.id   AF-A0A1B6GQP5-F1
#
_cell.length_a   1.000
_cell.length_b   1.000
_cell.length_c   1.000
_cell.angle_alpha   90.00
_cell.angle_beta   90.00
_cell.angle_gamma   90.00
#
_symmetry.space_group_name_H-M   'P 1'
#
loop_
_entity.id
_entity.type
_entity.pdbx_description
1 polymer ?
#
loop_
_entity_poly.entity_id
_entity_poly.type
_entity_poly.pdbx_seq_one_letter_code
_entity_poly.pdbx_strand_id
1 'polypeptide(L)'
;KFLNETVDVIIKEFFNMTESISNQELERSKTQLKSMLLMNLESRPVVFEDIGRQVLATGNRKSPKQFINAIDNVTRNDIIQVAKKLLSSLPAVAARGDLKRLPDLKSIQTQ
;
A
#
# COMPACT_ATOMS: atom_id res chain seq x y z
N LYS A 1 -23.51 2.58 -11.76
CA LYS A 1 -24.20 1.29 -11.50
C LYS A 1 -23.51 0.48 -10.40
N PHE A 2 -22.20 0.22 -10.53
CA PHE A 2 -21.41 -0.66 -9.65
C PHE A 2 -20.72 0.02 -8.46
N LEU A 3 -21.06 1.27 -8.14
CA LEU A 3 -20.34 2.05 -7.12
C LEU A 3 -20.39 1.39 -5.74
N ASN A 4 -21.58 0.95 -5.31
CA ASN A 4 -21.75 0.23 -4.04
C ASN A 4 -20.92 -1.07 -4.01
N GLU A 5 -21.09 -1.92 -5.02
CA GLU A 5 -20.36 -3.19 -5.14
C GLU A 5 -18.83 -3.00 -5.16
N THR A 6 -18.34 -1.91 -5.77
CA THR A 6 -16.91 -1.59 -5.79
C THR A 6 -16.40 -1.21 -4.40
N VAL A 7 -17.19 -0.44 -3.64
CA VAL A 7 -16.87 -0.09 -2.25
C VAL A 7 -16.84 -1.35 -1.38
N ASP A 8 -17.84 -2.22 -1.50
CA ASP A 8 -17.89 -3.48 -0.75
C ASP A 8 -16.67 -4.37 -1.04
N VAL A 9 -16.24 -4.49 -2.31
CA VAL A 9 -15.04 -5.25 -2.69
C VAL A 9 -13.78 -4.63 -2.10
N ILE A 10 -13.62 -3.31 -2.15
CA ILE A 10 -12.45 -2.63 -1.59
C ILE A 10 -12.35 -2.87 -0.07
N ILE A 11 -13.47 -2.74 0.65
CA ILE A 11 -13.53 -2.98 2.09
C ILE A 11 -13.16 -4.44 2.39
N LYS A 12 -13.74 -5.39 1.64
CA LYS A 12 -13.42 -6.81 1.79
C LYS A 12 -11.94 -7.10 1.59
N GLU A 13 -11.29 -6.53 0.56
CA GLU A 13 -9.87 -6.76 0.33
C GLU A 13 -8.98 -6.15 1.43
N PHE A 14 -9.37 -5.00 2.00
CA PHE A 14 -8.67 -4.46 3.17
C PHE A 14 -8.74 -5.41 4.37
N PHE A 15 -9.90 -5.99 4.66
CA PHE A 15 -10.05 -6.96 5.75
C PHE A 15 -9.31 -8.27 5.47
N ASN A 16 -9.34 -8.78 4.24
CA ASN A 16 -8.61 -9.98 3.84
C ASN A 16 -7.11 -9.87 4.15
N MET A 17 -6.51 -8.67 3.99
CA MET A 17 -5.11 -8.41 4.34
C MET A 17 -4.80 -8.60 5.84
N THR A 18 -5.80 -8.58 6.71
CA THR A 18 -5.62 -8.79 8.17
C THR A 18 -5.66 -10.26 8.60
N GLU A 19 -6.14 -11.16 7.73
CA GLU A 19 -6.39 -12.56 8.08
C GLU A 19 -5.54 -13.53 7.28
N SER A 20 -5.60 -13.45 5.94
CA SER A 20 -5.02 -14.48 5.07
C SER A 20 -4.27 -13.87 3.89
N ILE A 21 -2.96 -14.07 3.88
CA ILE A 21 -2.10 -13.71 2.75
C ILE A 21 -1.34 -14.95 2.34
N SER A 22 -1.49 -15.38 1.08
CA SER A 22 -0.75 -16.54 0.59
C SER A 22 0.74 -16.23 0.46
N ASN A 23 1.59 -17.25 0.61
CA ASN A 23 3.03 -17.08 0.37
C ASN A 23 3.32 -16.64 -1.07
N GLN A 24 2.53 -17.14 -2.04
CA GLN A 24 2.69 -16.81 -3.44
C GLN A 24 2.40 -15.32 -3.71
N GLU A 25 1.35 -14.76 -3.10
CA GLU A 25 1.04 -13.33 -3.24
C GLU A 25 2.10 -12.46 -2.58
N LEU A 26 2.61 -12.86 -1.41
CA LEU A 26 3.69 -12.14 -0.74
C LEU A 26 4.94 -12.08 -1.61
N GLU A 27 5.41 -13.22 -2.11
CA GLU A 27 6.62 -13.29 -2.94
C GLU A 27 6.45 -12.59 -4.28
N ARG A 28 5.25 -12.69 -4.89
CA ARG A 28 4.90 -11.93 -6.09
C ARG A 28 4.96 -10.42 -5.83
N SER A 29 4.39 -9.96 -4.71
CA SER A 29 4.35 -8.54 -4.35
C SER A 29 5.74 -7.99 -4.04
N LYS A 30 6.58 -8.74 -3.32
CA LYS A 30 8.00 -8.40 -3.09
C LYS A 30 8.75 -8.25 -4.41
N THR A 31 8.55 -9.19 -5.33
CA THR A 31 9.18 -9.15 -6.66
C THR A 31 8.74 -7.92 -7.45
N GLN A 32 7.44 -7.62 -7.47
CA GLN A 32 6.89 -6.44 -8.13
C GLN A 32 7.47 -5.13 -7.56
N LEU A 33 7.55 -5.01 -6.23
CA LEU A 33 8.10 -3.83 -5.56
C LEU A 33 9.60 -3.64 -5.86
N LYS A 34 10.38 -4.73 -5.84
CA LYS A 34 11.81 -4.69 -6.20
C LYS A 34 12.01 -4.27 -7.65
N SER A 35 11.21 -4.80 -8.58
CA SER A 35 11.27 -4.42 -10.00
C SER A 35 10.98 -2.93 -10.19
N MET A 36 9.90 -2.43 -9.57
CA MET A 36 9.54 -1.01 -9.65
C MET A 36 10.64 -0.10 -9.09
N LEU A 37 11.26 -0.49 -7.96
CA LEU A 37 12.39 0.24 -7.38
C LEU A 37 13.57 0.32 -8.37
N LEU A 38 13.96 -0.80 -8.96
CA LEU A 38 15.11 -0.85 -9.86
C LEU A 38 14.86 -0.09 -11.17
N MET A 39 13.65 -0.21 -11.74
CA MET A 39 13.26 0.52 -12.95
C MET A 39 13.31 2.04 -12.75
N ASN A 40 12.84 2.54 -11.60
CA ASN A 40 12.90 3.98 -11.29
C ASN A 40 14.34 4.52 -11.25
N LEU A 41 15.33 3.68 -10.96
CA LEU A 41 16.74 4.07 -10.89
C LEU A 41 17.41 4.20 -12.27
N GLU A 42 16.73 3.83 -13.36
CA GLU A 42 17.22 4.02 -14.73
C GLU A 42 17.14 5.50 -15.15
N SER A 43 16.31 6.29 -14.48
CA SER A 43 16.10 7.71 -14.77
C SER A 43 16.91 8.61 -13.82
N ARG A 44 17.91 9.32 -14.36
CA ARG A 44 18.78 10.22 -13.56
C ARG A 44 18.01 11.30 -12.78
N PRO A 45 16.98 11.96 -13.33
CA PRO A 45 16.15 12.90 -12.56
C PRO A 45 15.46 12.24 -11.36
N VAL A 46 14.92 11.03 -11.53
CA VAL A 46 14.25 10.28 -10.45
C VAL A 46 15.25 9.90 -9.36
N VAL A 47 16.47 9.50 -9.74
CA VAL A 47 17.56 9.23 -8.78
C VAL A 47 17.93 10.49 -8.00
N PHE A 48 18.04 11.65 -8.66
CA PHE A 48 18.37 12.90 -7.98
C PHE A 48 17.28 13.31 -6.98
N GLU A 49 16.01 13.23 -7.39
CA GLU A 49 14.87 13.51 -6.53
C GLU A 49 14.85 12.57 -5.31
N ASP A 50 15.08 11.27 -5.52
CA ASP A 50 15.13 10.27 -4.46
C ASP A 50 16.23 10.58 -3.43
N ILE A 51 17.42 10.97 -3.88
CA ILE A 51 18.50 11.43 -3.00
C ILE A 51 18.04 12.63 -2.18
N GLY A 52 17.48 13.66 -2.83
CA GLY A 52 17.00 14.86 -2.17
C GLY A 52 15.96 14.55 -1.10
N ARG A 53 14.93 13.77 -1.43
CA ARG A 53 13.87 13.38 -0.48
C ARG A 53 14.41 12.62 0.71
N GLN A 54 15.30 11.64 0.48
CA GLN A 54 15.85 10.85 1.58
C GLN A 54 16.72 11.70 2.51
N VAL A 55 17.59 12.55 1.96
CA VAL A 55 18.42 13.44 2.78
C VAL A 55 17.56 14.42 3.58
N LEU A 56 16.51 14.98 2.98
CA LEU A 56 15.60 15.90 3.68
C LEU A 56 14.75 15.21 4.75
N ALA A 57 14.25 13.99 4.50
CA ALA A 57 13.36 13.29 5.41
C ALA A 57 14.09 12.52 6.52
N THR A 58 15.24 11.92 6.22
CA THR A 58 15.95 10.99 7.12
C THR A 58 17.39 11.39 7.41
N GLY A 59 17.89 12.50 6.83
CA GLY A 59 19.25 12.99 7.05
C GLY A 59 20.35 12.16 6.36
N ASN A 60 19.99 11.08 5.67
CA ASN A 60 20.92 10.20 4.95
C ASN A 60 20.24 9.57 3.74
N ARG A 61 21.06 9.09 2.80
CA ARG A 61 20.61 8.29 1.66
C ARG A 61 20.80 6.81 1.95
N LYS A 62 19.72 6.04 1.87
CA LYS A 62 19.77 4.58 1.81
C LYS A 62 20.06 4.13 0.38
N SER A 63 20.96 3.17 0.26
CA SER A 63 21.26 2.53 -1.01
C SER A 63 20.08 1.65 -1.49
N PRO A 64 19.94 1.44 -2.82
CA PRO A 64 18.95 0.50 -3.36
C PRO A 64 19.05 -0.90 -2.75
N LYS A 65 20.27 -1.37 -2.48
CA LYS A 65 20.53 -2.67 -1.85
C LYS A 65 19.93 -2.77 -0.45
N GLN A 66 19.97 -1.69 0.35
CA GLN A 66 19.34 -1.67 1.66
C GLN A 66 17.82 -1.78 1.58
N PHE A 67 17.19 -1.14 0.58
CA PHE A 67 15.75 -1.28 0.35
C PHE A 67 15.39 -2.69 -0.11
N ILE A 68 16.14 -3.29 -1.04
CA ILE A 68 15.92 -4.67 -1.49
C ILE A 68 15.98 -5.63 -0.30
N ASN A 69 17.02 -5.54 0.53
CA ASN A 69 17.14 -6.37 1.72
C ASN A 69 15.97 -6.16 2.70
N ALA A 70 15.52 -4.91 2.88
CA ALA A 70 14.37 -4.61 3.73
C ALA A 70 13.08 -5.25 3.18
N ILE A 71 12.87 -5.22 1.85
CA ILE A 71 11.71 -5.85 1.19
C ILE A 71 11.76 -7.37 1.34
N ASP A 72 12.93 -7.98 1.14
CA ASP A 72 13.09 -9.44 1.23
C ASP A 72 12.78 -9.97 2.64
N ASN A 73 13.15 -9.19 3.66
CA ASN A 73 12.92 -9.51 5.07
C ASN A 73 11.46 -9.34 5.53
N VAL A 74 10.57 -8.76 4.71
CA VAL A 74 9.16 -8.61 5.09
C VAL A 74 8.50 -9.98 5.21
N THR A 75 7.86 -10.25 6.33
CA THR A 75 7.12 -11.49 6.58
C THR A 75 5.62 -11.28 6.43
N ARG A 76 4.87 -12.38 6.32
CA ARG A 76 3.40 -12.35 6.36
C ARG A 76 2.87 -11.64 7.60
N ASN A 77 3.50 -11.89 8.76
CA ASN A 77 3.06 -11.33 10.03
C ASN A 77 3.26 -9.81 10.06
N ASP A 78 4.30 -9.28 9.41
CA ASP A 78 4.52 -7.84 9.31
C ASP A 78 3.38 -7.19 8.51
N ILE A 79 2.96 -7.80 7.40
CA ILE A 79 1.83 -7.29 6.60
C ILE A 79 0.53 -7.30 7.41
N ILE A 80 0.22 -8.40 8.10
CA ILE A 80 -0.98 -8.51 8.94
C ILE A 80 -0.98 -7.43 10.04
N GLN A 81 0.15 -7.21 10.69
CA GLN A 81 0.28 -6.18 11.73
C GLN A 81 0.06 -4.77 11.16
N VAL A 82 0.66 -4.47 10.00
CA VAL A 82 0.49 -3.17 9.33
C VAL A 82 -0.97 -3.00 8.88
N ALA A 83 -1.61 -4.02 8.31
CA ALA A 83 -3.00 -3.97 7.89
C ALA A 83 -3.94 -3.69 9.08
N LYS A 84 -3.78 -4.40 10.19
CA LYS A 84 -4.53 -4.16 11.43
C LYS A 84 -4.31 -2.74 11.97
N LYS A 85 -3.08 -2.24 11.93
CA LYS A 85 -2.76 -0.87 12.35
C LYS A 85 -3.43 0.16 11.44
N LEU A 86 -3.40 -0.01 10.12
CA LEU A 86 -4.04 0.90 9.18
C LEU A 86 -5.56 0.96 9.40
N LEU A 87 -6.19 -0.20 9.61
CA LEU A 87 -7.64 -0.31 9.84
C LEU A 87 -8.10 0.05 11.26
N SER A 88 -7.17 0.35 12.17
CA SER A 88 -7.53 0.79 13.53
C SER A 88 -8.06 2.22 13.61
N SER A 89 -7.92 3.00 12.54
CA SER A 89 -8.36 4.39 12.46
C SER A 89 -9.58 4.55 11.56
N LEU A 90 -10.33 5.65 11.73
CA LEU A 90 -11.51 5.92 10.91
C LEU A 90 -11.12 6.13 9.44
N PRO A 91 -11.84 5.52 8.48
CA PRO A 91 -11.58 5.70 7.06
C PRO A 91 -11.89 7.14 6.63
N ALA A 92 -11.07 7.67 5.73
CA ALA A 92 -11.32 8.93 5.04
C ALA A 92 -11.82 8.63 3.62
N VAL A 93 -12.99 9.16 3.26
CA VAL A 93 -13.62 8.93 1.96
C VAL A 93 -13.75 10.25 1.20
N ALA A 94 -13.27 10.28 -0.04
CA ALA A 94 -13.46 11.38 -0.98
C ALA A 94 -14.05 10.83 -2.28
N ALA A 95 -15.11 11.47 -2.78
CA ALA A 95 -15.79 11.04 -3.99
C ALA A 95 -16.30 12.24 -4.81
N ARG A 96 -16.34 12.09 -6.14
CA ARG A 96 -16.82 13.12 -7.07
C ARG A 96 -17.54 12.47 -8.25
N GLY A 97 -18.66 13.05 -8.68
CA GLY A 97 -19.46 12.57 -9.83
C GLY A 97 -20.89 12.20 -9.46
N ASP A 98 -21.43 11.12 -10.04
CA ASP A 98 -22.75 10.57 -9.68
C ASP A 98 -22.63 9.67 -8.43
N LEU A 99 -23.02 10.21 -7.28
CA LEU A 99 -22.82 9.60 -5.97
C LEU A 99 -24.08 8.97 -5.37
N LYS A 100 -25.18 8.86 -6.14
CA LYS A 100 -26.46 8.32 -5.64
C LYS A 100 -26.39 6.91 -5.06
N ARG A 101 -25.33 6.17 -5.39
CA ARG A 101 -25.07 4.80 -4.96
C ARG A 101 -23.81 4.67 -4.11
N LEU A 102 -23.25 5.77 -3.63
CA LEU A 102 -22.14 5.75 -2.69
C LEU A 102 -22.70 5.39 -1.30
N PRO A 103 -22.16 4.38 -0.61
CA PRO A 103 -22.54 4.09 0.77
C PRO A 103 -22.22 5.25 1.70
N ASP A 104 -23.06 5.44 2.71
CA ASP A 104 -22.77 6.40 3.76
C ASP A 104 -21.51 6.00 4.54
N LEU A 105 -20.79 7.00 5.06
CA LEU A 105 -19.56 6.76 5.82
C LEU A 105 -19.78 5.81 7.01
N LYS A 106 -20.96 5.87 7.65
CA LYS A 106 -21.32 4.95 8.74
C LYS A 106 -21.40 3.50 8.28
N SER A 107 -21.95 3.25 7.09
CA SER A 107 -22.02 1.93 6.49
C SER A 107 -20.62 1.39 6.19
N ILE A 108 -19.73 2.25 5.66
CA ILE A 108 -18.32 1.92 5.38
C ILE A 108 -17.54 1.60 6.66
N GLN A 109 -17.87 2.25 7.78
CA GLN A 109 -17.19 2.04 9.08
C GLN A 109 -17.64 0.80 9.83
N THR A 110 -18.86 0.32 9.58
CA THR A 110 -19.48 -0.77 10.36
C THR A 110 -19.35 -2.13 9.67
N GLN A 111 -19.08 -2.13 8.36
CA GLN A 111 -18.71 -3.32 7.59
C GLN A 111 -17.28 -3.74 7.91
#